data_AF-A0A1H0EZ55-F1
#
_entry.id   AF-A0A1H0EZ55-F1
#
_cell.length_a   1.000
_cell.length_b   1.000
_cell.length_c   1.000
_cell.angle_alpha   90.00
_cell.angle_beta   90.00
_cell.angle_gamma   90.00
#
_symmetry.space_group_name_H-M   'P 1'
#
loop_
_entity.id
_entity.type
_entity.pdbx_description
1 polymer ?
#
loop_
_entity_poly.entity_id
_entity_poly.type
_entity_poly.pdbx_seq_one_letter_code
_entity_poly.pdbx_strand_id
1 'polypeptide(L)'
;MQRRCVDNDYTARRMYMVTMVTEERKPLFGKVVGRSEAVEPSADAPHIELSTLGQAIEHIWLTMGNYHPEVKVIALQMMPDHLHAVLFVKAQMAKPLGKVLLGVKQACNQAFRELMPVQFVAVAQQHAQQARSNGLLFAKGFNDQILMREGQLERWLNYLKDNPRRLLMKRENPDLFRVQRGLTYAGLSFSAIGNRFLLERPVKLQVQCSRKITEADLQAKLTECLRAARLGAVLVSPAISQGEKTIMRAAFEEGLPLIYLQENGFTDLAKPGGKRMEACAKGQLLILAPWEHHNEKLTIKRNQCLELNEMTRCICTDIK
;
A
#
# COMPACT_ATOMS: atom_id res chain seq x y z
N MET A 1 -2.32 11.06 10.18
CA MET A 1 -0.99 11.67 10.05
C MET A 1 -0.93 12.48 8.75
N GLN A 2 -1.13 13.80 8.81
CA GLN A 2 -0.92 14.71 7.67
C GLN A 2 0.55 15.07 7.65
N ARG A 3 1.30 14.56 6.66
CA ARG A 3 2.74 14.77 6.58
C ARG A 3 3.01 15.74 5.44
N ARG A 4 3.37 16.98 5.78
CA ARG A 4 3.98 17.91 4.84
C ARG A 4 5.50 17.80 4.99
N CYS A 5 6.24 18.02 3.92
CA CYS A 5 7.69 18.15 4.05
C CYS A 5 8.01 19.48 4.78
N VAL A 6 8.70 19.36 5.91
CA VAL A 6 9.23 20.48 6.71
C VAL A 6 10.35 21.14 5.90
N ASP A 7 10.45 22.46 5.98
CA ASP A 7 11.46 23.29 5.26
C ASP A 7 11.39 23.27 3.74
N ASN A 8 10.28 22.77 3.20
CA ASN A 8 10.05 22.83 1.78
C ASN A 8 9.49 24.19 1.33
N ASP A 9 10.11 24.83 0.33
CA ASP A 9 9.49 25.95 -0.38
C ASP A 9 8.35 25.45 -1.28
N TYR A 10 7.12 25.83 -0.95
CA TYR A 10 5.91 25.47 -1.73
C TYR A 10 5.56 26.51 -2.80
N THR A 11 6.38 27.54 -2.98
CA THR A 11 6.27 28.51 -4.09
C THR A 11 7.15 28.12 -5.28
N ALA A 12 8.17 27.30 -5.06
CA ALA A 12 9.12 26.88 -6.08
C ALA A 12 8.54 25.94 -7.15
N ARG A 13 9.12 26.03 -8.35
CA ARG A 13 8.91 25.09 -9.46
C ARG A 13 9.23 23.66 -9.03
N ARG A 14 8.21 22.82 -8.86
CA ARG A 14 8.37 21.42 -8.45
C ARG A 14 7.13 20.57 -8.69
N MET A 15 7.31 19.26 -8.65
CA MET A 15 6.21 18.30 -8.73
C MET A 15 5.88 17.72 -7.36
N TYR A 16 4.58 17.55 -7.13
CA TYR A 16 4.00 17.09 -5.87
C TYR A 16 3.00 15.97 -6.14
N MET A 17 3.02 14.91 -5.34
CA MET A 17 1.89 13.97 -5.25
C MET A 17 1.10 14.32 -4.00
N VAL A 18 -0.13 14.81 -4.20
CA VAL A 18 -1.05 15.24 -3.15
C VAL A 18 -2.11 14.17 -2.92
N THR A 19 -2.45 13.94 -1.65
CA THR A 19 -3.59 13.12 -1.25
C THR A 19 -4.53 13.94 -0.38
N MET A 20 -5.80 14.03 -0.78
CA MET A 20 -6.86 14.65 0.01
C MET A 20 -7.91 13.61 0.37
N VAL A 21 -8.27 13.56 1.65
CA VAL A 21 -9.20 12.57 2.20
C VAL A 21 -10.45 13.28 2.67
N THR A 22 -11.61 12.71 2.39
CA THR A 22 -12.89 13.17 2.93
C THR A 22 -12.88 13.15 4.47
N GLU A 23 -13.71 13.99 5.08
CA GLU A 23 -13.91 13.90 6.52
C GLU A 23 -14.38 12.49 6.92
N GLU A 24 -13.75 11.94 7.97
CA GLU A 24 -14.02 10.58 8.47
C GLU A 24 -13.90 9.45 7.42
N ARG A 25 -13.25 9.71 6.27
CA ARG A 25 -13.15 8.75 5.16
C ARG A 25 -14.52 8.32 4.63
N LYS A 26 -15.50 9.22 4.61
CA LYS A 26 -16.82 8.97 4.02
C LYS A 26 -16.69 8.70 2.50
N PRO A 27 -17.22 7.58 1.98
CA PRO A 27 -17.06 7.20 0.57
C PRO A 27 -18.02 7.99 -0.35
N LEU A 28 -17.80 9.30 -0.49
CA LEU A 28 -18.72 10.22 -1.14
C LEU A 28 -18.48 10.40 -2.66
N PHE A 29 -17.31 10.04 -3.17
CA PHE A 29 -16.92 10.32 -4.56
C PHE A 29 -17.36 9.25 -5.55
N GLY A 30 -17.84 8.10 -5.09
CA GLY A 30 -18.29 7.02 -5.95
C GLY A 30 -17.86 5.64 -5.46
N LYS A 31 -17.85 4.67 -6.37
CA LYS A 31 -17.53 3.27 -6.07
C LYS A 31 -16.50 2.74 -7.07
N VAL A 32 -15.49 2.04 -6.56
CA VAL A 32 -14.61 1.24 -7.42
C VAL A 32 -15.30 -0.07 -7.78
N VAL A 33 -15.35 -0.35 -9.09
CA VAL A 33 -16.03 -1.49 -9.74
C VAL A 33 -15.05 -2.21 -10.69
N GLY A 34 -15.48 -3.36 -11.21
CA GLY A 34 -14.66 -4.26 -12.04
C GLY A 34 -14.12 -5.46 -11.26
N ARG A 35 -13.12 -6.15 -11.82
CA ARG A 35 -12.41 -7.28 -11.21
C ARG A 35 -10.91 -7.01 -11.16
N SER A 36 -10.26 -7.32 -10.03
CA SER A 36 -8.84 -6.97 -9.86
C SER A 36 -7.88 -7.64 -10.86
N GLU A 37 -8.25 -8.79 -11.42
CA GLU A 37 -7.46 -9.51 -12.43
C GLU A 37 -7.85 -9.17 -13.88
N ALA A 38 -8.87 -8.33 -14.10
CA ALA A 38 -9.26 -7.94 -15.46
C ALA A 38 -8.23 -6.97 -16.07
N VAL A 39 -7.93 -7.18 -17.36
CA VAL A 39 -6.95 -6.39 -18.12
C VAL A 39 -7.66 -5.36 -19.00
N GLU A 40 -7.11 -4.16 -19.11
CA GLU A 40 -7.58 -3.15 -20.08
C GLU A 40 -7.47 -3.68 -21.52
N PRO A 41 -8.43 -3.38 -22.43
CA PRO A 41 -9.56 -2.46 -22.27
C PRO A 41 -10.89 -3.13 -21.87
N SER A 42 -10.86 -4.25 -21.12
CA SER A 42 -12.09 -4.93 -20.70
C SER A 42 -13.05 -4.01 -19.95
N ALA A 43 -14.36 -4.19 -20.13
CA ALA A 43 -15.39 -3.51 -19.34
C ALA A 43 -15.27 -3.84 -17.84
N ASP A 44 -14.71 -5.01 -17.51
CA ASP A 44 -14.43 -5.42 -16.13
C ASP A 44 -13.12 -4.82 -15.57
N ALA A 45 -12.36 -4.04 -16.36
CA ALA A 45 -11.12 -3.45 -15.89
C ALA A 45 -11.37 -2.56 -14.66
N PRO A 46 -10.50 -2.60 -13.63
CA PRO A 46 -10.69 -1.82 -12.41
C PRO A 46 -10.78 -0.33 -12.65
N HIS A 47 -11.92 0.28 -12.29
CA HIS A 47 -12.11 1.72 -12.40
C HIS A 47 -13.05 2.24 -11.32
N ILE A 48 -13.14 3.57 -11.21
CA ILE A 48 -14.11 4.24 -10.34
C ILE A 48 -15.31 4.69 -11.17
N GLU A 49 -16.50 4.32 -10.74
CA GLU A 49 -17.75 4.97 -11.14
C GLU A 49 -18.01 6.14 -10.19
N LEU A 50 -17.90 7.36 -10.71
CA LEU A 50 -18.06 8.58 -9.91
C LEU A 50 -19.52 8.84 -9.56
N SER A 51 -19.76 9.27 -8.32
CA SER A 51 -21.04 9.89 -7.95
C SER A 51 -21.18 11.26 -8.60
N THR A 52 -22.38 11.85 -8.58
CA THR A 52 -22.60 13.25 -9.03
C THR A 52 -21.64 14.22 -8.35
N LEU A 53 -21.42 14.05 -7.03
CA LEU A 53 -20.44 14.82 -6.29
C LEU A 53 -19.01 14.53 -6.77
N GLY A 54 -18.66 13.25 -6.96
CA GLY A 54 -17.34 12.84 -7.46
C GLY A 54 -16.99 13.48 -8.80
N GLN A 55 -17.94 13.53 -9.73
CA GLN A 55 -17.81 14.19 -11.04
C GLN A 55 -17.57 15.70 -10.89
N ALA A 56 -18.34 16.38 -10.03
CA ALA A 56 -18.15 17.80 -9.75
C ALA A 56 -16.76 18.09 -9.16
N ILE A 57 -16.30 17.26 -8.21
CA ILE A 57 -14.96 17.40 -7.61
C ILE A 57 -13.88 17.15 -8.66
N GLU A 58 -13.99 16.10 -9.47
CA GLU A 58 -13.03 15.81 -10.54
C GLU A 58 -12.93 17.00 -11.50
N HIS A 59 -14.06 17.56 -11.93
CA HIS A 59 -14.10 18.73 -12.81
C HIS A 59 -13.38 19.94 -12.21
N ILE A 60 -13.63 20.26 -10.93
CA ILE A 60 -12.95 21.35 -10.21
C ILE A 60 -11.43 21.15 -10.22
N TRP A 61 -10.96 19.91 -10.00
CA TRP A 61 -9.53 19.61 -10.04
C TRP A 61 -8.94 19.75 -11.44
N LEU A 62 -9.58 19.16 -12.46
CA LEU A 62 -9.07 19.20 -13.83
C LEU A 62 -9.07 20.62 -14.43
N THR A 63 -9.96 21.49 -13.98
CA THR A 63 -10.05 22.89 -14.43
C THR A 63 -9.26 23.88 -13.58
N MET A 64 -8.58 23.45 -12.53
CA MET A 64 -7.86 24.37 -11.62
C MET A 64 -6.80 25.21 -12.36
N GLY A 65 -6.22 24.68 -13.44
CA GLY A 65 -5.24 25.38 -14.26
C GLY A 65 -5.78 26.63 -14.96
N ASN A 66 -7.10 26.77 -15.09
CA ASN A 66 -7.74 27.97 -15.65
C ASN A 66 -7.64 29.17 -14.69
N TYR A 67 -7.59 28.91 -13.38
CA TYR A 67 -7.49 29.92 -12.34
C TYR A 67 -6.07 30.07 -11.79
N HIS A 68 -5.29 28.99 -11.86
CA HIS A 68 -3.91 28.89 -11.42
C HIS A 68 -3.03 28.37 -12.56
N PRO A 69 -2.79 29.17 -13.61
CA PRO A 69 -2.02 28.74 -14.79
C PRO A 69 -0.60 28.30 -14.47
N GLU A 70 -0.06 28.67 -13.31
CA GLU A 70 1.23 28.23 -12.77
C GLU A 70 1.22 26.76 -12.29
N VAL A 71 0.04 26.16 -12.05
CA VAL A 71 -0.12 24.76 -11.62
C VAL A 71 -0.75 23.93 -12.73
N LYS A 72 -0.10 22.83 -13.11
CA LYS A 72 -0.64 21.83 -14.03
C LYS A 72 -1.00 20.56 -13.27
N VAL A 73 -2.21 20.03 -13.49
CA VAL A 73 -2.56 18.67 -13.07
C VAL A 73 -1.99 17.70 -14.09
N ILE A 74 -1.08 16.83 -13.66
CA ILE A 74 -0.44 15.82 -14.49
C ILE A 74 -1.27 14.54 -14.50
N ALA A 75 -1.79 14.15 -13.33
CA ALA A 75 -2.68 13.02 -13.16
C ALA A 75 -3.59 13.24 -11.96
N LEU A 76 -4.80 12.67 -12.03
CA LEU A 76 -5.79 12.67 -10.97
C LEU A 76 -6.41 11.27 -10.92
N GLN A 77 -6.38 10.65 -9.74
CA GLN A 77 -7.08 9.41 -9.46
C GLN A 77 -8.07 9.64 -8.33
N MET A 78 -9.36 9.57 -8.66
CA MET A 78 -10.44 9.58 -7.68
C MET A 78 -10.58 8.19 -7.05
N MET A 79 -10.81 8.16 -5.74
CA MET A 79 -11.14 6.97 -4.94
C MET A 79 -12.42 7.26 -4.15
N PRO A 80 -13.12 6.25 -3.59
CA PRO A 80 -14.42 6.49 -2.96
C PRO A 80 -14.42 7.58 -1.87
N ASP A 81 -13.40 7.58 -1.02
CA ASP A 81 -13.27 8.47 0.16
C ASP A 81 -12.09 9.45 0.08
N HIS A 82 -11.32 9.44 -1.01
CA HIS A 82 -10.13 10.29 -1.16
C HIS A 82 -9.76 10.47 -2.63
N LEU A 83 -8.79 11.33 -2.90
CA LEU A 83 -8.20 11.47 -4.23
C LEU A 83 -6.68 11.56 -4.12
N HIS A 84 -6.00 11.16 -5.19
CA HIS A 84 -4.58 11.35 -5.42
C HIS A 84 -4.38 12.21 -6.65
N ALA A 85 -3.54 13.25 -6.56
CA ALA A 85 -3.21 14.12 -7.69
C ALA A 85 -1.70 14.28 -7.81
N VAL A 86 -1.18 14.20 -9.03
CA VAL A 86 0.18 14.64 -9.36
C VAL A 86 0.10 16.04 -9.94
N LEU A 87 0.68 17.00 -9.25
CA LEU A 87 0.68 18.41 -9.60
C LEU A 87 2.08 18.85 -10.01
N PHE A 88 2.17 19.69 -11.03
CA PHE A 88 3.40 20.34 -11.44
C PHE A 88 3.26 21.86 -11.33
N VAL A 89 3.96 22.43 -10.35
CA VAL A 89 4.20 23.87 -10.27
C VAL A 89 5.25 24.21 -11.32
N LYS A 90 4.83 24.90 -12.39
CA LYS A 90 5.64 25.09 -13.61
C LYS A 90 6.69 26.20 -13.48
N ALA A 91 6.46 27.15 -12.58
CA ALA A 91 7.30 28.33 -12.35
C ALA A 91 7.16 28.79 -10.88
N GLN A 92 8.01 29.73 -10.45
CA GLN A 92 7.89 30.37 -9.14
C GLN A 92 6.51 31.02 -8.99
N MET A 93 5.80 30.72 -7.89
CA MET A 93 4.47 31.24 -7.61
C MET A 93 4.50 32.37 -6.58
N ALA A 94 3.60 33.34 -6.70
CA ALA A 94 3.46 34.41 -5.70
C ALA A 94 2.90 33.92 -4.36
N LYS A 95 2.12 32.83 -4.39
CA LYS A 95 1.52 32.21 -3.20
C LYS A 95 1.92 30.73 -3.15
N PRO A 96 2.11 30.14 -1.96
CA PRO A 96 2.49 28.74 -1.85
C PRO A 96 1.36 27.82 -2.34
N LEU A 97 1.70 26.64 -2.84
CA LEU A 97 0.76 25.63 -3.34
C LEU A 97 -0.39 25.34 -2.36
N GLY A 98 -0.14 25.40 -1.05
CA GLY A 98 -1.19 25.23 -0.03
C GLY A 98 -2.33 26.25 -0.12
N LYS A 99 -2.08 27.48 -0.60
CA LYS A 99 -3.13 28.50 -0.82
C LYS A 99 -3.95 28.22 -2.07
N VAL A 100 -3.31 27.73 -3.14
CA VAL A 100 -4.00 27.24 -4.34
C VAL A 100 -4.95 26.10 -3.98
N LEU A 101 -4.42 25.10 -3.26
CA LEU A 101 -5.21 23.96 -2.80
C LEU A 101 -6.31 24.34 -1.81
N LEU A 102 -6.14 25.40 -1.03
CA LEU A 102 -7.22 25.94 -0.19
C LEU A 102 -8.39 26.45 -1.04
N GLY A 103 -8.12 27.17 -2.13
CA GLY A 103 -9.17 27.62 -3.06
C GLY A 103 -9.91 26.46 -3.72
N VAL A 104 -9.17 25.44 -4.17
CA VAL A 104 -9.75 24.19 -4.70
C VAL A 104 -10.67 23.54 -3.65
N LYS A 105 -10.22 23.42 -2.39
CA LYS A 105 -11.05 22.87 -1.31
C LYS A 105 -12.31 23.70 -1.04
N GLN A 106 -12.26 25.02 -1.18
CA GLN A 106 -13.42 25.89 -1.04
C GLN A 106 -14.45 25.64 -2.15
N ALA A 107 -14.02 25.57 -3.40
CA ALA A 107 -14.89 25.22 -4.52
C ALA A 107 -15.52 23.82 -4.34
N CYS A 108 -14.73 22.84 -3.88
CA CYS A 108 -15.24 21.50 -3.59
C CYS A 108 -16.27 21.49 -2.46
N ASN A 109 -16.05 22.28 -1.41
CA ASN A 109 -17.02 22.42 -0.31
C ASN A 109 -18.32 23.10 -0.77
N GLN A 110 -18.25 24.02 -1.72
CA GLN A 110 -19.43 24.64 -2.31
C GLN A 110 -20.27 23.59 -3.06
N ALA A 111 -19.64 22.84 -3.98
CA ALA A 111 -20.30 21.74 -4.69
C ALA A 111 -20.87 20.68 -3.74
N PHE A 112 -20.15 20.35 -2.66
CA PHE A 112 -20.63 19.43 -1.62
C PHE A 112 -21.91 19.92 -0.94
N ARG A 113 -22.03 21.22 -0.65
CA ARG A 113 -23.22 21.80 -0.02
C ARG A 113 -24.42 21.87 -0.96
N GLU A 114 -24.17 22.11 -2.24
CA GLU A 114 -25.20 22.19 -3.27
C GLU A 114 -25.80 20.81 -3.60
N LEU A 115 -24.96 19.78 -3.63
CA LEU A 115 -25.34 18.44 -4.11
C LEU A 115 -25.78 17.47 -3.01
N MET A 116 -25.46 17.73 -1.73
CA MET A 116 -25.80 16.82 -0.65
C MET A 116 -27.11 17.23 0.05
N PRO A 117 -27.94 16.25 0.49
CA PRO A 117 -29.18 16.54 1.21
C PRO A 117 -28.96 17.44 2.42
N VAL A 118 -29.86 18.41 2.62
CA VAL A 118 -29.78 19.40 3.70
C VAL A 118 -29.59 18.74 5.07
N GLN A 119 -30.20 17.58 5.32
CA GLN A 119 -30.05 16.82 6.57
C GLN A 119 -28.62 16.29 6.77
N PHE A 120 -27.96 15.82 5.70
CA PHE A 120 -26.58 15.35 5.75
C PHE A 120 -25.62 16.51 6.03
N VAL A 121 -25.86 17.67 5.41
CA VAL A 121 -25.08 18.89 5.63
C VAL A 121 -25.36 19.48 7.02
N ALA A 122 -26.61 19.46 7.49
CA ALA A 122 -27.02 20.01 8.77
C ALA A 122 -26.45 19.20 9.95
N VAL A 123 -26.47 17.87 9.90
CA VAL A 123 -25.81 17.01 10.91
C VAL A 123 -24.30 17.29 10.94
N ALA A 124 -23.69 17.39 9.77
CA ALA A 124 -22.27 17.68 9.66
C ALA A 124 -21.94 19.10 10.20
N GLN A 125 -22.82 20.09 10.00
CA GLN A 125 -22.70 21.45 10.53
C GLN A 125 -23.00 21.58 12.03
N GLN A 126 -23.95 20.84 12.59
CA GLN A 126 -24.22 20.81 14.03
C GLN A 126 -23.02 20.24 14.79
N HIS A 127 -22.42 19.17 14.24
CA HIS A 127 -21.17 18.64 14.77
C HIS A 127 -20.01 19.66 14.62
N ALA A 128 -20.06 20.58 13.64
CA ALA A 128 -19.06 21.64 13.40
C ALA A 128 -19.01 22.70 14.51
N GLN A 129 -20.20 23.04 15.03
CA GLN A 129 -20.32 24.00 16.12
C GLN A 129 -19.72 23.45 17.42
N GLN A 130 -19.63 22.13 17.58
CA GLN A 130 -18.98 21.47 18.72
C GLN A 130 -17.49 21.17 18.49
N ALA A 131 -17.03 21.05 17.24
CA ALA A 131 -15.61 20.93 16.89
C ALA A 131 -15.32 21.53 15.50
N ARG A 132 -14.32 22.44 15.42
CA ARG A 132 -13.91 23.25 14.25
C ARG A 132 -13.68 22.51 12.91
N SER A 133 -13.80 21.19 12.83
CA SER A 133 -13.60 20.40 11.61
C SER A 133 -14.86 19.81 10.99
N ASN A 134 -15.90 19.53 11.79
CA ASN A 134 -17.03 18.74 11.32
C ASN A 134 -17.86 19.54 10.28
N GLY A 135 -18.38 18.94 9.21
CA GLY A 135 -19.22 19.68 8.24
C GLY A 135 -18.55 20.13 6.94
N LEU A 136 -17.28 19.77 6.73
CA LEU A 136 -16.55 20.01 5.49
C LEU A 136 -16.44 18.72 4.68
N LEU A 137 -16.30 18.84 3.35
CA LEU A 137 -16.10 17.68 2.48
C LEU A 137 -14.82 16.92 2.84
N PHE A 138 -13.71 17.67 2.96
CA PHE A 138 -12.38 17.13 3.21
C PHE A 138 -11.96 17.32 4.65
N ALA A 139 -11.25 16.34 5.20
CA ALA A 139 -10.53 16.50 6.45
C ALA A 139 -9.57 17.70 6.38
N LYS A 140 -9.20 18.26 7.54
CA LYS A 140 -8.23 19.36 7.63
C LYS A 140 -6.93 19.01 6.87
N GLY A 141 -6.28 19.98 6.24
CA GLY A 141 -5.00 19.77 5.54
C GLY A 141 -5.06 18.83 4.32
N PHE A 142 -3.88 18.35 3.92
CA PHE A 142 -3.64 17.32 2.89
C PHE A 142 -2.27 16.66 3.15
N ASN A 143 -2.02 15.52 2.54
CA ASN A 143 -0.71 14.85 2.56
C ASN A 143 0.01 15.11 1.23
N ASP A 144 1.30 15.37 1.24
CA ASP A 144 2.09 15.55 0.03
C ASP A 144 3.41 14.78 0.05
N GLN A 145 3.85 14.40 -1.16
CA GLN A 145 5.20 13.94 -1.43
C GLN A 145 5.81 14.80 -2.51
N ILE A 146 7.13 14.93 -2.47
CA ILE A 146 7.89 15.74 -3.40
C ILE A 146 8.65 14.84 -4.36
N LEU A 147 8.65 15.22 -5.64
CA LEU A 147 9.45 14.55 -6.65
C LEU A 147 10.92 14.95 -6.46
N MET A 148 11.76 13.99 -6.06
CA MET A 148 13.16 14.21 -5.70
C MET A 148 14.14 13.44 -6.59
N ARG A 149 13.70 12.35 -7.25
CA ARG A 149 14.58 11.42 -7.96
C ARG A 149 14.05 11.06 -9.34
N GLU A 150 14.97 10.73 -10.23
CA GLU A 150 14.64 10.16 -11.54
C GLU A 150 13.80 8.86 -11.41
N GLY A 151 12.91 8.63 -12.38
CA GLY A 151 11.97 7.51 -12.38
C GLY A 151 10.87 7.56 -11.31
N GLN A 152 10.91 8.52 -10.37
CA GLN A 152 9.88 8.63 -9.33
C GLN A 152 8.52 9.07 -9.90
N LEU A 153 8.49 9.87 -10.97
CA LEU A 153 7.26 10.34 -11.59
C LEU A 153 6.50 9.18 -12.21
N GLU A 154 7.18 8.35 -13.00
CA GLU A 154 6.59 7.15 -13.59
C GLU A 154 6.02 6.21 -12.52
N ARG A 155 6.77 5.98 -11.42
CA ARG A 155 6.26 5.21 -10.27
C ARG A 155 5.00 5.81 -9.65
N TRP A 156 4.90 7.14 -9.56
CA TRP A 156 3.70 7.80 -9.06
C TRP A 156 2.52 7.62 -10.01
N LEU A 157 2.72 7.78 -11.32
CA LEU A 157 1.67 7.59 -12.32
C LEU A 157 1.15 6.15 -12.31
N ASN A 158 2.07 5.17 -12.27
CA ASN A 158 1.73 3.76 -12.15
C ASN A 158 0.99 3.46 -10.84
N TYR A 159 1.44 4.04 -9.72
CA TYR A 159 0.74 3.91 -8.44
C TYR A 159 -0.69 4.48 -8.50
N LEU A 160 -0.88 5.66 -9.11
CA LEU A 160 -2.20 6.28 -9.26
C LEU A 160 -3.13 5.35 -10.04
N LYS A 161 -2.70 4.92 -11.24
CA LYS A 161 -3.46 4.04 -12.13
C LYS A 161 -3.83 2.71 -11.46
N ASP A 162 -2.94 2.18 -10.62
CA ASP A 162 -3.11 0.86 -9.97
C ASP A 162 -4.03 0.90 -8.72
N ASN A 163 -4.39 2.07 -8.20
CA ASN A 163 -5.16 2.18 -6.95
C ASN A 163 -6.56 1.52 -7.00
N PRO A 164 -7.37 1.69 -8.07
CA PRO A 164 -8.64 1.00 -8.20
C PRO A 164 -8.47 -0.52 -8.12
N ARG A 165 -7.53 -1.09 -8.90
CA ARG A 165 -7.21 -2.52 -8.89
C ARG A 165 -6.83 -3.01 -7.49
N ARG A 166 -5.93 -2.30 -6.82
CA ARG A 166 -5.51 -2.65 -5.45
C ARG A 166 -6.65 -2.58 -4.44
N LEU A 167 -7.61 -1.68 -4.60
CA LEU A 167 -8.78 -1.64 -3.73
C LEU A 167 -9.68 -2.85 -3.95
N LEU A 168 -9.94 -3.24 -5.21
CA LEU A 168 -10.70 -4.45 -5.55
C LEU A 168 -10.02 -5.70 -5.01
N MET A 169 -8.71 -5.83 -5.21
CA MET A 169 -7.93 -6.99 -4.74
C MET A 169 -8.11 -7.20 -3.23
N LYS A 170 -8.15 -6.11 -2.45
CA LYS A 170 -8.43 -6.16 -1.00
C LYS A 170 -9.86 -6.56 -0.65
N ARG A 171 -10.83 -6.18 -1.49
CA ARG A 171 -12.26 -6.47 -1.27
C ARG A 171 -12.61 -7.89 -1.68
N GLU A 172 -12.00 -8.39 -2.76
CA GLU A 172 -12.17 -9.76 -3.26
C GLU A 172 -11.52 -10.78 -2.34
N ASN A 173 -10.38 -10.45 -1.73
CA ASN A 173 -9.62 -11.37 -0.88
C ASN A 173 -9.26 -10.78 0.50
N PRO A 174 -10.25 -10.38 1.32
CA PRO A 174 -10.01 -9.64 2.57
C PRO A 174 -9.11 -10.40 3.54
N ASP A 175 -9.22 -11.72 3.60
CA ASP A 175 -8.46 -12.59 4.50
C ASP A 175 -6.96 -12.62 4.20
N LEU A 176 -6.56 -12.36 2.95
CA LEU A 176 -5.15 -12.29 2.54
C LEU A 176 -4.47 -10.98 2.96
N PHE A 177 -5.26 -9.95 3.32
CA PHE A 177 -4.78 -8.58 3.61
C PHE A 177 -5.13 -8.06 5.00
N ARG A 178 -5.63 -8.93 5.88
CA ARG A 178 -5.83 -8.66 7.31
C ARG A 178 -4.75 -9.37 8.12
N VAL A 179 -4.33 -8.75 9.22
CA VAL A 179 -3.46 -9.40 10.19
C VAL A 179 -4.27 -10.48 10.90
N GLN A 180 -3.84 -11.72 10.72
CA GLN A 180 -4.37 -12.88 11.45
C GLN A 180 -3.51 -13.06 12.69
N ARG A 181 -4.05 -12.76 13.88
CA ARG A 181 -3.34 -12.90 15.16
C ARG A 181 -3.57 -14.31 15.73
N GLY A 182 -2.58 -14.82 16.45
CA GLY A 182 -2.69 -16.09 17.17
C GLY A 182 -2.74 -17.32 16.26
N LEU A 183 -2.17 -17.24 15.05
CA LEU A 183 -2.05 -18.39 14.16
C LEU A 183 -1.08 -19.40 14.79
N THR A 184 -1.58 -20.57 15.16
CA THR A 184 -0.76 -21.65 15.73
C THR A 184 -0.35 -22.68 14.68
N TYR A 185 0.94 -22.95 14.55
CA TYR A 185 1.50 -23.99 13.66
C TYR A 185 2.79 -24.56 14.25
N ALA A 186 3.01 -25.88 14.17
CA ALA A 186 4.17 -26.55 14.76
C ALA A 186 4.41 -26.21 16.25
N GLY A 187 3.35 -26.00 17.03
CA GLY A 187 3.42 -25.58 18.45
C GLY A 187 3.87 -24.12 18.67
N LEU A 188 4.06 -23.35 17.59
CA LEU A 188 4.47 -21.94 17.61
C LEU A 188 3.27 -21.03 17.34
N SER A 189 3.31 -19.80 17.85
CA SER A 189 2.28 -18.78 17.61
C SER A 189 2.83 -17.65 16.74
N PHE A 190 2.07 -17.23 15.74
CA PHE A 190 2.43 -16.17 14.82
C PHE A 190 1.28 -15.16 14.66
N SER A 191 1.64 -13.91 14.39
CA SER A 191 0.80 -13.03 13.58
C SER A 191 1.14 -13.26 12.11
N ALA A 192 0.13 -13.24 11.23
CA ALA A 192 0.29 -13.60 9.83
C ALA A 192 -0.43 -12.63 8.87
N ILE A 193 0.12 -12.47 7.67
CA ILE A 193 -0.50 -11.79 6.52
C ILE A 193 -0.23 -12.62 5.27
N GLY A 194 -1.25 -12.88 4.45
CA GLY A 194 -1.12 -13.61 3.19
C GLY A 194 -1.76 -14.99 3.23
N ASN A 195 -1.27 -15.92 2.41
CA ASN A 195 -1.90 -17.21 2.18
C ASN A 195 -1.52 -18.25 3.25
N ARG A 196 -2.37 -18.45 4.27
CA ARG A 196 -2.12 -19.42 5.34
C ARG A 196 -2.02 -20.87 4.86
N PHE A 197 -2.67 -21.22 3.74
CA PHE A 197 -2.67 -22.57 3.18
C PHE A 197 -1.28 -23.02 2.71
N LEU A 198 -0.31 -22.09 2.61
CA LEU A 198 1.09 -22.45 2.39
C LEU A 198 1.69 -23.27 3.53
N LEU A 199 1.18 -23.14 4.77
CA LEU A 199 1.61 -23.96 5.91
C LEU A 199 1.17 -25.41 5.74
N GLU A 200 0.02 -25.65 5.12
CA GLU A 200 -0.57 -26.97 4.89
C GLU A 200 0.03 -27.69 3.68
N ARG A 201 0.92 -27.03 2.91
CA ARG A 201 1.60 -27.68 1.79
C ARG A 201 2.52 -28.80 2.31
N PRO A 202 2.51 -29.98 1.67
CA PRO A 202 3.20 -31.16 2.20
C PRO A 202 4.72 -31.02 2.20
N VAL A 203 5.27 -30.33 1.18
CA VAL A 203 6.72 -30.15 1.03
C VAL A 203 7.08 -28.71 1.33
N LYS A 204 7.86 -28.52 2.38
CA LYS A 204 8.40 -27.22 2.81
C LYS A 204 9.92 -27.33 2.90
N LEU A 205 10.63 -26.40 2.27
CA LEU A 205 12.10 -26.40 2.23
C LEU A 205 12.63 -25.16 2.95
N GLN A 206 13.43 -25.40 4.00
CA GLN A 206 14.12 -24.34 4.69
C GLN A 206 15.25 -23.77 3.82
N VAL A 207 15.17 -22.48 3.50
CA VAL A 207 16.28 -21.74 2.88
C VAL A 207 17.09 -21.09 3.98
N GLN A 208 18.27 -21.65 4.24
CA GLN A 208 19.26 -21.14 5.19
C GLN A 208 20.64 -21.16 4.53
N CYS A 209 21.36 -20.04 4.59
CA CYS A 209 22.70 -19.95 4.01
C CYS A 209 23.71 -19.49 5.05
N SER A 210 24.90 -20.10 5.03
CA SER A 210 26.03 -19.61 5.80
C SER A 210 26.44 -18.23 5.32
N ARG A 211 26.93 -17.37 6.23
CA ARG A 211 27.54 -16.08 5.85
C ARG A 211 28.79 -16.24 5.00
N LYS A 212 29.41 -17.43 5.01
CA LYS A 212 30.63 -17.76 4.26
C LYS A 212 30.34 -18.63 3.02
N ILE A 213 29.08 -18.71 2.59
CA ILE A 213 28.72 -19.51 1.41
C ILE A 213 29.53 -19.03 0.20
N THR A 214 30.12 -19.96 -0.54
CA THR A 214 30.83 -19.64 -1.77
C THR A 214 29.84 -19.29 -2.88
N GLU A 215 30.27 -18.58 -3.92
CA GLU A 215 29.38 -18.26 -5.04
C GLU A 215 28.89 -19.54 -5.74
N ALA A 216 29.76 -20.53 -5.92
CA ALA A 216 29.40 -21.81 -6.54
C ALA A 216 28.33 -22.56 -5.73
N ASP A 217 28.49 -22.64 -4.40
CA ASP A 217 27.52 -23.29 -3.52
C ASP A 217 26.19 -22.52 -3.46
N LEU A 218 26.25 -21.19 -3.51
CA LEU A 218 25.05 -20.34 -3.56
C LEU A 218 24.27 -20.58 -4.85
N GLN A 219 24.94 -20.65 -6.01
CA GLN A 219 24.29 -20.92 -7.29
C GLN A 219 23.70 -22.33 -7.35
N ALA A 220 24.40 -23.34 -6.81
CA ALA A 220 23.87 -24.69 -6.71
C ALA A 220 22.59 -24.73 -5.85
N LYS A 221 22.64 -24.11 -4.67
CA LYS A 221 21.50 -24.04 -3.75
C LYS A 221 20.32 -23.24 -4.32
N LEU A 222 20.60 -22.13 -5.00
CA LEU A 222 19.61 -21.36 -5.73
C LEU A 222 18.88 -22.23 -6.75
N THR A 223 19.63 -22.93 -7.59
CA THR A 223 19.07 -23.81 -8.64
C THR A 223 18.21 -24.92 -8.03
N GLU A 224 18.70 -25.55 -6.97
CA GLU A 224 17.97 -26.60 -6.26
C GLU A 224 16.66 -26.08 -5.64
N CYS A 225 16.70 -24.97 -4.89
CA CYS A 225 15.53 -24.39 -4.25
C CYS A 225 14.48 -23.97 -5.28
N LEU A 226 14.88 -23.30 -6.36
CA LEU A 226 13.94 -22.89 -7.41
C LEU A 226 13.32 -24.10 -8.11
N ARG A 227 14.10 -25.14 -8.40
CA ARG A 227 13.59 -26.40 -8.98
C ARG A 227 12.57 -27.05 -8.05
N ALA A 228 12.86 -27.19 -6.77
CA ALA A 228 11.94 -27.78 -5.79
C ALA A 228 10.64 -26.97 -5.69
N ALA A 229 10.74 -25.64 -5.67
CA ALA A 229 9.58 -24.77 -5.57
C ALA A 229 8.69 -24.79 -6.83
N ARG A 230 9.29 -24.91 -8.03
CA ARG A 230 8.55 -25.15 -9.28
C ARG A 230 7.80 -26.49 -9.27
N LEU A 231 8.29 -27.48 -8.53
CA LEU A 231 7.62 -28.77 -8.30
C LEU A 231 6.58 -28.73 -7.16
N GLY A 232 6.33 -27.55 -6.58
CA GLY A 232 5.29 -27.34 -5.57
C GLY A 232 5.76 -27.30 -4.13
N ALA A 233 7.08 -27.35 -3.87
CA ALA A 233 7.62 -27.09 -2.55
C ALA A 233 7.43 -25.61 -2.15
N VAL A 234 7.20 -25.35 -0.86
CA VAL A 234 7.17 -23.98 -0.31
C VAL A 234 8.53 -23.65 0.27
N LEU A 235 9.15 -22.56 -0.17
CA LEU A 235 10.41 -22.10 0.41
C LEU A 235 10.14 -21.27 1.66
N VAL A 236 10.80 -21.60 2.76
CA VAL A 236 10.60 -20.97 4.08
C VAL A 236 11.91 -20.37 4.55
N SER A 237 11.92 -19.07 4.88
CA SER A 237 13.14 -18.40 5.35
C SER A 237 12.86 -17.09 6.09
N PRO A 238 13.72 -16.73 7.06
CA PRO A 238 13.75 -15.38 7.62
C PRO A 238 14.58 -14.38 6.79
N ALA A 239 15.23 -14.85 5.70
CA ALA A 239 16.07 -14.03 4.81
C ALA A 239 17.10 -13.15 5.55
N ILE A 240 17.83 -13.76 6.49
CA ILE A 240 18.80 -13.10 7.35
C ILE A 240 20.09 -12.85 6.57
N SER A 241 20.64 -13.89 5.95
CA SER A 241 21.90 -13.83 5.20
C SER A 241 21.71 -13.28 3.78
N GLN A 242 22.78 -12.78 3.16
CA GLN A 242 22.71 -12.31 1.77
C GLN A 242 22.33 -13.45 0.81
N GLY A 243 22.85 -14.66 1.04
CA GLY A 243 22.50 -15.84 0.25
C GLY A 243 21.01 -16.18 0.34
N GLU A 244 20.42 -16.17 1.54
CA GLU A 244 18.98 -16.38 1.70
C GLU A 244 18.16 -15.31 0.99
N LYS A 245 18.55 -14.03 1.11
CA LYS A 245 17.88 -12.92 0.43
C LYS A 245 17.91 -13.10 -1.09
N THR A 246 19.04 -13.52 -1.65
CA THR A 246 19.17 -13.80 -3.09
C THR A 246 18.21 -14.89 -3.53
N ILE A 247 18.18 -16.03 -2.83
CA ILE A 247 17.30 -17.16 -3.17
C ILE A 247 15.82 -16.79 -3.03
N MET A 248 15.44 -16.22 -1.89
CA MET A 248 14.05 -15.83 -1.62
C MET A 248 13.57 -14.76 -2.60
N ARG A 249 14.44 -13.83 -3.01
CA ARG A 249 14.13 -12.81 -4.01
C ARG A 249 13.93 -13.42 -5.39
N ALA A 250 14.81 -14.33 -5.83
CA ALA A 250 14.66 -15.00 -7.12
C ALA A 250 13.34 -15.79 -7.17
N ALA A 251 13.03 -16.55 -6.12
CA ALA A 251 11.77 -17.29 -6.01
C ALA A 251 10.55 -16.35 -6.03
N PHE A 252 10.66 -15.19 -5.36
CA PHE A 252 9.59 -14.20 -5.30
C PHE A 252 9.35 -13.54 -6.67
N GLU A 253 10.42 -13.24 -7.41
CA GLU A 253 10.35 -12.65 -8.75
C GLU A 253 9.78 -13.65 -9.78
N GLU A 254 10.01 -14.96 -9.61
CA GLU A 254 9.37 -16.03 -10.38
C GLU A 254 7.92 -16.35 -9.98
N GLY A 255 7.43 -15.79 -8.87
CA GLY A 255 6.08 -16.09 -8.36
C GLY A 255 5.95 -17.49 -7.74
N LEU A 256 7.02 -18.01 -7.16
CA LEU A 256 7.01 -19.31 -6.48
C LEU A 256 6.45 -19.19 -5.04
N PRO A 257 5.94 -20.29 -4.44
CA PRO A 257 5.37 -20.28 -3.11
C PRO A 257 6.40 -20.02 -2.00
N LEU A 258 6.14 -19.02 -1.15
CA LEU A 258 7.07 -18.54 -0.12
C LEU A 258 6.39 -18.30 1.23
N ILE A 259 7.08 -18.71 2.29
CA ILE A 259 6.82 -18.27 3.66
C ILE A 259 8.02 -17.44 4.15
N TYR A 260 7.77 -16.16 4.40
CA TYR A 260 8.77 -15.23 4.91
C TYR A 260 8.55 -14.96 6.40
N LEU A 261 9.56 -15.24 7.23
CA LEU A 261 9.52 -14.91 8.66
C LEU A 261 10.20 -13.56 8.88
N GLN A 262 9.48 -12.60 9.45
CA GLN A 262 10.06 -11.31 9.85
C GLN A 262 10.09 -11.18 11.37
N GLU A 263 11.07 -10.45 11.88
CA GLU A 263 11.23 -10.21 13.32
C GLU A 263 10.11 -9.31 13.86
N ASN A 264 9.95 -8.12 13.28
CA ASN A 264 8.99 -7.15 13.80
C ASN A 264 7.55 -7.57 13.50
N GLY A 265 6.69 -7.51 14.52
CA GLY A 265 5.26 -7.77 14.42
C GLY A 265 4.48 -6.79 13.55
N PHE A 266 3.20 -7.09 13.40
CA PHE A 266 2.26 -6.28 12.61
C PHE A 266 1.45 -5.32 13.50
N THR A 267 1.31 -4.07 13.06
CA THR A 267 0.25 -3.18 13.57
C THR A 267 -1.11 -3.64 13.09
N ASP A 268 -2.20 -3.21 13.75
CA ASP A 268 -3.57 -3.57 13.33
C ASP A 268 -3.90 -3.13 11.91
N LEU A 269 -3.23 -2.08 11.42
CA LEU A 269 -3.41 -1.54 10.07
C LEU A 269 -2.35 -2.03 9.07
N ALA A 270 -1.46 -2.94 9.47
CA ALA A 270 -0.40 -3.45 8.62
C ALA A 270 -0.97 -4.17 7.40
N LYS A 271 -0.42 -3.85 6.23
CA LYS A 271 -0.78 -4.46 4.95
C LYS A 271 0.48 -4.62 4.10
N PRO A 272 0.57 -5.68 3.28
CA PRO A 272 1.69 -5.84 2.38
C PRO A 272 1.64 -4.72 1.32
N GLY A 273 2.78 -4.09 1.07
CA GLY A 273 2.93 -3.04 0.07
C GLY A 273 3.54 -3.54 -1.24
N GLY A 274 3.21 -2.90 -2.36
CA GLY A 274 3.80 -3.17 -3.68
C GLY A 274 3.66 -4.63 -4.11
N LYS A 275 4.73 -5.20 -4.68
CA LYS A 275 4.77 -6.58 -5.20
C LYS A 275 4.34 -7.64 -4.18
N ARG A 276 4.57 -7.43 -2.87
CA ARG A 276 4.14 -8.39 -1.83
C ARG A 276 2.62 -8.51 -1.78
N MET A 277 1.91 -7.43 -2.08
CA MET A 277 0.46 -7.41 -2.12
C MET A 277 -0.06 -8.31 -3.25
N GLU A 278 0.58 -8.26 -4.41
CA GLU A 278 0.26 -9.12 -5.56
C GLU A 278 0.60 -10.58 -5.28
N ALA A 279 1.76 -10.85 -4.69
CA ALA A 279 2.14 -12.21 -4.30
C ALA A 279 1.17 -12.80 -3.26
N CYS A 280 0.70 -12.01 -2.30
CA CYS A 280 -0.36 -12.43 -1.38
C CYS A 280 -1.64 -12.75 -2.15
N ALA A 281 -2.09 -11.89 -3.07
CA ALA A 281 -3.31 -12.07 -3.86
C ALA A 281 -3.27 -13.35 -4.71
N LYS A 282 -2.13 -13.63 -5.33
CA LYS A 282 -1.89 -14.84 -6.13
C LYS A 282 -1.71 -16.10 -5.28
N GLY A 283 -1.81 -15.99 -3.95
CA GLY A 283 -1.61 -17.11 -3.03
C GLY A 283 -0.15 -17.57 -2.90
N GLN A 284 0.80 -16.78 -3.38
CA GLN A 284 2.23 -17.14 -3.45
C GLN A 284 3.00 -16.77 -2.18
N LEU A 285 2.49 -15.85 -1.35
CA LEU A 285 3.23 -15.36 -0.18
C LEU A 285 2.41 -15.48 1.11
N LEU A 286 3.09 -15.95 2.16
CA LEU A 286 2.71 -15.82 3.55
C LEU A 286 3.84 -15.12 4.31
N ILE A 287 3.50 -14.10 5.09
CA ILE A 287 4.43 -13.43 5.99
C ILE A 287 4.04 -13.77 7.42
N LEU A 288 4.98 -14.31 8.18
CA LEU A 288 4.82 -14.65 9.59
C LEU A 288 5.67 -13.71 10.44
N ALA A 289 5.11 -13.25 11.55
CA ALA A 289 5.83 -12.52 12.58
C ALA A 289 5.56 -13.19 13.95
N PRO A 290 6.60 -13.75 14.60
CA PRO A 290 6.43 -14.44 15.88
C PRO A 290 6.33 -13.49 17.07
N TRP A 291 6.81 -12.25 16.92
CA TRP A 291 6.87 -11.26 18.00
C TRP A 291 5.93 -10.07 17.77
N GLU A 292 5.73 -9.28 18.83
CA GLU A 292 4.89 -8.08 18.78
C GLU A 292 5.52 -6.95 17.97
N HIS A 293 4.67 -6.01 17.56
CA HIS A 293 5.12 -4.85 16.82
C HIS A 293 5.85 -3.86 17.72
N HIS A 294 7.04 -3.41 17.28
CA HIS A 294 7.75 -2.30 17.90
C HIS A 294 8.01 -1.17 16.88
N ASN A 295 7.94 0.07 17.37
CA ASN A 295 8.14 1.28 16.55
C ASN A 295 9.63 1.64 16.35
N GLU A 296 10.51 1.07 17.18
CA GLU A 296 11.93 1.40 17.19
C GLU A 296 12.67 0.71 16.04
N LYS A 297 13.68 1.38 15.49
CA LYS A 297 14.57 0.76 14.50
C LYS A 297 15.63 -0.06 15.23
N LEU A 298 15.25 -1.25 15.68
CA LEU A 298 16.17 -2.18 16.33
C LEU A 298 16.91 -3.03 15.29
N THR A 299 18.22 -3.14 15.46
CA THR A 299 19.00 -4.14 14.73
C THR A 299 18.72 -5.51 15.32
N ILE A 300 18.28 -6.46 14.49
CA ILE A 300 18.00 -7.84 14.92
C ILE A 300 19.23 -8.45 15.60
N LYS A 301 19.04 -8.97 16.82
CA LYS A 301 20.11 -9.59 17.60
C LYS A 301 20.41 -11.00 17.09
N ARG A 302 21.63 -11.48 17.37
CA ARG A 302 22.07 -12.83 16.97
C ARG A 302 21.15 -13.93 17.52
N ASN A 303 20.70 -13.83 18.77
CA ASN A 303 19.78 -14.81 19.36
C ASN A 303 18.44 -14.84 18.61
N GLN A 304 17.86 -13.68 18.29
CA GLN A 304 16.62 -13.60 17.50
C GLN A 304 16.80 -14.22 16.11
N CYS A 305 17.96 -14.02 15.46
CA CYS A 305 18.27 -14.69 14.20
C CYS A 305 18.29 -16.23 14.32
N LEU A 306 18.84 -16.76 15.42
CA LEU A 306 18.86 -18.21 15.69
C LEU A 306 17.44 -18.73 15.98
N GLU A 307 16.66 -17.99 16.77
CA GLU A 307 15.26 -18.32 17.06
C GLU A 307 14.41 -18.36 15.77
N LEU A 308 14.55 -17.38 14.88
CA LEU A 308 13.86 -17.40 13.58
C LEU A 308 14.26 -18.60 12.69
N ASN A 309 15.54 -18.96 12.69
CA ASN A 309 16.01 -20.13 11.95
C ASN A 309 15.42 -21.42 12.54
N GLU A 310 15.33 -21.51 13.86
CA GLU A 310 14.73 -22.65 14.53
C GLU A 310 13.23 -22.74 14.28
N MET A 311 12.50 -21.63 14.37
CA MET A 311 11.07 -21.57 14.00
C MET A 311 10.86 -22.00 12.54
N THR A 312 11.72 -21.55 11.62
CA THR A 312 11.70 -21.97 10.21
C THR A 312 11.91 -23.47 10.05
N ARG A 313 12.84 -24.05 10.82
CA ARG A 313 13.11 -25.48 10.85
C ARG A 313 11.86 -26.24 11.30
N CYS A 314 11.25 -25.84 12.42
CA CYS A 314 10.01 -26.43 12.95
C CYS A 314 8.88 -26.38 11.91
N ILE A 315 8.69 -25.25 11.23
CA ILE A 315 7.69 -25.12 10.16
C ILE A 315 7.93 -26.13 9.04
N CYS A 316 9.18 -26.37 8.65
CA CYS A 316 9.50 -27.28 7.54
C CYS A 316 9.40 -28.76 7.92
N THR A 317 9.65 -29.10 9.18
CA THR A 317 9.63 -30.49 9.66
C THR A 317 8.27 -30.96 10.16
N ASP A 318 7.35 -30.04 10.46
CA ASP A 318 5.97 -30.36 10.85
C ASP A 318 5.20 -30.88 9.63
N ILE A 319 5.12 -32.21 9.52
CA ILE A 319 4.30 -32.93 8.55
C ILE A 319 3.00 -33.27 9.28
N LYS A 320 1.94 -32.51 8.97
CA LYS A 320 0.57 -32.93 9.25
C LYS A 320 0.01 -33.74 8.10
#